data_AF-A0A419GV97-F1
#
_entry.id   AF-A0A419GV97-F1
#
_cell.length_a   1.000
_cell.length_b   1.000
_cell.length_c   1.000
_cell.angle_alpha   90.00
_cell.angle_beta   90.00
_cell.angle_gamma   90.00
#
_symmetry.space_group_name_H-M   'P 1'
#
loop_
_entity.id
_entity.type
_entity.pdbx_description
1 polymer ?
#
loop_
_entity_poly.entity_id
_entity_poly.type
_entity_poly.pdbx_seq_one_letter_code
_entity_poly.pdbx_strand_id
1 'polypeptide(L)'
;MGREIKRVPLDFCWPLNRVWPGYLNPWHRYSTKCPACDGSGHNPATKQIEDDWYDFAGTGRRWSDNLTQDEVDALIEEGRLHDLTSRFVRGEGWLPTGHHPTAEEVNLWSRQGLGHDAINRWICVETRAKRLGTWGSCERCQGEGEVWTSPEMKQKSESWEREEPPTGEGWQTWETVSEGSPVSPVFATSDELAAWLVGQGYSEAGAAAFIKAAWVPSMVSVEGQLYRDIESATVLNQKEDGS
;
A
#
# COMPACT_ATOMS: atom_id res chain seq x y z
N MET A 1 -3.42 0.09 -4.45
CA MET A 1 -2.88 0.03 -5.82
C MET A 1 -3.86 -0.72 -6.69
N GLY A 2 -4.24 -0.17 -7.85
CA GLY A 2 -5.27 -0.73 -8.72
C GLY A 2 -5.62 0.18 -9.89
N ARG A 3 -6.75 -0.08 -10.54
CA ARG A 3 -7.31 0.75 -11.61
C ARG A 3 -8.62 1.35 -11.19
N GLU A 4 -8.88 2.56 -11.65
CA GLU A 4 -10.18 3.23 -11.50
C GLU A 4 -10.60 3.92 -12.78
N ILE A 5 -11.89 4.17 -12.90
CA ILE A 5 -12.45 4.99 -13.98
C ILE A 5 -12.69 6.38 -13.43
N LYS A 6 -12.10 7.40 -14.06
CA LYS A 6 -12.44 8.79 -13.84
C LYS A 6 -13.24 9.34 -15.01
N ARG A 7 -14.12 10.28 -14.70
CA ARG A 7 -14.92 11.02 -15.68
C ARG A 7 -14.28 12.39 -15.90
N VAL A 8 -13.73 12.63 -17.09
CA VAL A 8 -12.92 13.83 -17.43
C VAL A 8 -13.45 14.52 -18.69
N PRO A 9 -13.13 15.79 -18.97
CA PRO A 9 -13.51 16.43 -20.23
C PRO A 9 -13.08 15.62 -21.47
N LEU A 10 -13.88 15.62 -22.54
CA LEU A 10 -13.57 14.87 -23.77
C LEU A 10 -12.28 15.36 -24.45
N ASP A 11 -11.92 16.62 -24.22
CA ASP A 11 -10.69 17.27 -24.69
C ASP A 11 -9.54 17.22 -23.65
N PHE A 12 -9.72 16.49 -22.55
CA PHE A 12 -8.68 16.32 -21.53
C PHE A 12 -7.47 15.61 -22.13
N CYS A 13 -6.36 16.33 -22.22
CA CYS A 13 -5.17 15.94 -22.97
C CYS A 13 -3.91 15.84 -22.09
N TRP A 14 -4.04 15.23 -20.91
CA TRP A 14 -2.87 14.94 -20.08
C TRP A 14 -2.07 13.74 -20.63
N PRO A 15 -0.73 13.78 -20.63
CA PRO A 15 0.07 12.65 -21.12
C PRO A 15 -0.20 11.36 -20.35
N LEU A 16 -0.32 10.24 -21.08
CA LEU A 16 -0.49 8.93 -20.47
C LEU A 16 0.73 8.53 -19.64
N ASN A 17 0.50 7.79 -18.56
CA ASN A 17 1.53 7.33 -17.62
C ASN A 17 2.37 8.47 -17.03
N ARG A 18 1.79 9.68 -16.94
CA ARG A 18 2.35 10.81 -16.19
C ARG A 18 1.45 11.15 -15.03
N VAL A 19 2.04 11.27 -13.85
CA VAL A 19 1.33 11.66 -12.62
C VAL A 19 0.62 12.99 -12.83
N TRP A 20 -0.66 13.05 -12.43
CA TRP A 20 -1.39 14.32 -12.42
C TRP A 20 -0.77 15.29 -11.39
N PRO A 21 -0.41 16.53 -11.77
CA PRO A 21 0.27 17.47 -10.87
C PRO A 21 -0.55 17.83 -9.63
N GLY A 22 -1.88 17.76 -9.70
CA GLY A 22 -2.75 17.93 -8.53
C GLY A 22 -2.55 16.86 -7.45
N TYR A 23 -1.85 15.77 -7.74
CA TYR A 23 -1.45 14.76 -6.76
C TYR A 23 -0.02 14.92 -6.24
N LEU A 24 0.74 15.89 -6.76
CA LEU A 24 2.12 16.13 -6.33
C LEU A 24 2.18 17.35 -5.42
N ASN A 25 2.48 17.13 -4.15
CA ASN A 25 2.73 18.22 -3.23
C ASN A 25 4.06 18.92 -3.59
N PRO A 26 4.01 20.19 -4.08
CA PRO A 26 5.19 20.87 -4.59
C PRO A 26 6.16 21.29 -3.49
N TRP A 27 5.74 21.24 -2.23
CA TRP A 27 6.51 21.70 -1.08
C TRP A 27 7.51 20.66 -0.59
N HIS A 28 7.35 19.37 -0.90
CA HIS A 28 8.31 18.32 -0.50
C HIS A 28 9.75 18.58 -0.99
N ARG A 29 9.94 19.39 -2.04
CA ARG A 29 11.27 19.81 -2.50
C ARG A 29 12.05 20.64 -1.47
N TYR A 30 11.37 21.17 -0.46
CA TYR A 30 11.95 21.92 0.67
C TYR A 30 12.19 21.04 1.89
N SER A 31 11.87 19.75 1.80
CA SER A 31 12.23 18.75 2.78
C SER A 31 13.43 17.95 2.30
N THR A 32 14.28 17.55 3.23
CA THR A 32 15.39 16.65 2.98
C THR A 32 15.39 15.54 4.02
N LYS A 33 15.78 14.33 3.59
CA LYS A 33 16.00 13.20 4.49
C LYS A 33 16.93 13.61 5.63
N CYS A 34 16.54 13.37 6.88
CA CYS A 34 17.33 13.79 8.03
C CYS A 34 18.67 13.02 8.04
N PRO A 35 19.82 13.70 7.96
CA PRO A 35 21.11 13.03 7.87
C PRO A 35 21.57 12.41 9.20
N ALA A 36 20.96 12.78 10.33
CA ALA A 36 21.34 12.25 11.65
C ALA A 36 20.76 10.85 11.92
N CYS A 37 19.57 10.56 11.38
CA CYS A 37 18.90 9.27 11.53
C CYS A 37 18.73 8.53 10.20
N ASP A 38 19.26 9.09 9.11
CA ASP A 38 19.06 8.60 7.76
C ASP A 38 17.57 8.29 7.48
N GLY A 39 16.70 9.26 7.77
CA GLY A 39 15.27 9.13 7.44
C GLY A 39 14.43 8.34 8.43
N SER A 40 15.02 7.62 9.40
CA SER A 40 14.24 6.75 10.28
C SER A 40 13.40 7.49 11.31
N GLY A 41 13.78 8.72 11.67
CA GLY A 41 13.18 9.44 12.79
C GLY A 41 13.58 8.91 14.17
N HIS A 42 14.30 7.80 14.26
CA HIS A 42 14.70 7.15 15.52
C HIS A 42 16.03 7.67 16.07
N ASN A 43 16.20 7.58 17.40
CA ASN A 43 17.51 7.76 18.05
C ASN A 43 18.49 6.64 17.60
N PRO A 44 19.81 6.78 17.84
CA PRO A 44 20.78 5.78 17.37
C PRO A 44 20.52 4.35 17.85
N ALA A 45 20.06 4.16 19.09
CA ALA A 45 19.83 2.83 19.67
C ALA A 45 18.60 2.14 19.06
N THR A 46 17.48 2.85 18.92
CA THR A 46 16.27 2.36 18.25
C THR A 46 16.53 2.13 16.77
N LYS A 47 17.28 3.04 16.12
CA LYS A 47 17.68 2.87 14.72
C LYS A 47 18.51 1.60 14.51
N GLN A 48 19.41 1.25 15.42
CA GLN A 48 20.17 0.00 15.31
C GLN A 48 19.25 -1.23 15.30
N ILE A 49 18.24 -1.25 16.17
CA ILE A 49 17.24 -2.33 16.22
C ILE A 49 16.47 -2.42 14.90
N GLU A 50 16.09 -1.27 14.33
CA GLU A 50 15.42 -1.18 13.02
C GLU A 50 16.32 -1.66 11.86
N ASP A 51 17.56 -1.19 11.81
CA ASP A 51 18.51 -1.55 10.76
C ASP A 51 18.84 -3.06 10.79
N ASP A 52 18.93 -3.63 12.00
CA ASP A 52 19.15 -5.06 12.22
C ASP A 52 17.91 -5.92 11.86
N TRP A 53 16.73 -5.35 11.63
CA TRP A 53 15.54 -6.12 11.26
C TRP A 53 15.77 -6.94 9.99
N TYR A 54 16.11 -6.25 8.89
CA TYR A 54 16.48 -6.89 7.62
C TYR A 54 17.98 -7.14 7.51
N ASP A 55 18.81 -6.37 8.24
CA ASP A 55 20.27 -6.45 8.18
C ASP A 55 20.80 -6.43 6.73
N PHE A 56 20.36 -5.44 5.95
CA PHE A 56 20.80 -5.30 4.54
C PHE A 56 22.32 -5.15 4.39
N ALA A 57 23.00 -4.74 5.45
CA ALA A 57 24.46 -4.67 5.51
C ALA A 57 25.14 -6.04 5.68
N GLY A 58 24.39 -7.12 5.93
CA GLY A 58 24.91 -8.49 6.04
C GLY A 58 25.80 -8.70 7.26
N THR A 59 25.49 -8.04 8.37
CA THR A 59 26.30 -8.10 9.59
C THR A 59 26.07 -9.36 10.43
N GLY A 60 25.06 -10.16 10.09
CA GLY A 60 24.64 -11.35 10.83
C GLY A 60 23.69 -11.04 12.00
N ARG A 61 23.15 -9.82 12.07
CA ARG A 61 22.24 -9.39 13.15
C ARG A 61 20.77 -9.43 12.77
N ARG A 62 20.44 -9.90 11.55
CA ARG A 62 19.07 -10.06 11.07
C ARG A 62 18.16 -10.70 12.10
N TRP A 63 16.99 -10.12 12.35
CA TRP A 63 16.03 -10.69 13.29
C TRP A 63 14.56 -10.68 12.83
N SER A 64 14.27 -10.34 11.57
CA SER A 64 12.90 -10.37 11.00
C SER A 64 12.19 -11.74 11.07
N ASP A 65 12.91 -12.82 11.38
CA ASP A 65 12.40 -14.17 11.63
C ASP A 65 12.84 -14.74 12.98
N ASN A 66 13.13 -13.83 13.93
CA ASN A 66 13.52 -14.14 15.30
C ASN A 66 12.77 -13.20 16.27
N LEU A 67 11.44 -13.22 16.15
CA LEU A 67 10.52 -12.49 17.01
C LEU A 67 10.38 -13.19 18.35
N THR A 68 10.19 -12.39 19.41
CA THR A 68 9.77 -12.87 20.74
C THR A 68 8.24 -12.93 20.84
N GLN A 69 7.71 -13.62 21.86
CA GLN A 69 6.25 -13.77 21.99
C GLN A 69 5.54 -12.42 22.18
N ASP A 70 6.11 -11.49 22.94
CA ASP A 70 5.52 -10.16 23.12
C ASP A 70 5.48 -9.33 21.84
N GLU A 71 6.43 -9.56 20.92
CA GLU A 71 6.38 -8.95 19.57
C GLU A 71 5.28 -9.57 18.72
N VAL A 72 5.05 -10.87 18.83
CA VAL A 72 3.91 -11.55 18.19
C VAL A 72 2.59 -11.09 18.77
N ASP A 73 2.49 -10.95 20.09
CA ASP A 73 1.28 -10.49 20.77
C ASP A 73 0.93 -9.06 20.32
N ALA A 74 1.93 -8.17 20.20
CA ALA A 74 1.74 -6.83 19.64
C ALA A 74 1.24 -6.86 18.18
N LEU A 75 1.75 -7.77 17.34
CA LEU A 75 1.25 -7.93 15.97
C LEU A 75 -0.21 -8.44 15.95
N ILE A 76 -0.61 -9.29 16.90
CA ILE A 76 -1.99 -9.80 17.00
C ILE A 76 -2.93 -8.68 17.43
N GLU A 77 -2.55 -7.88 18.42
CA GLU A 77 -3.32 -6.73 18.90
C GLU A 77 -3.58 -5.72 17.78
N GLU A 78 -2.58 -5.49 16.91
CA GLU A 78 -2.68 -4.63 15.73
C GLU A 78 -3.29 -5.32 14.49
N GLY A 79 -3.81 -6.55 14.64
CA GLY A 79 -4.50 -7.28 13.57
C GLY A 79 -3.61 -7.66 12.37
N ARG A 80 -2.31 -7.84 12.59
CA ARG A 80 -1.29 -7.97 11.52
C ARG A 80 -0.99 -9.39 11.07
N LEU A 81 -1.44 -10.41 11.80
CA LEU A 81 -1.18 -11.82 11.51
C LEU A 81 -2.40 -12.54 10.90
N HIS A 82 -3.12 -11.84 10.03
CA HIS A 82 -4.40 -12.28 9.49
C HIS A 82 -4.35 -13.65 8.81
N ASP A 83 -3.23 -14.01 8.17
CA ASP A 83 -3.01 -15.33 7.56
C ASP A 83 -2.98 -16.48 8.56
N LEU A 84 -2.61 -16.20 9.81
CA LEU A 84 -2.53 -17.18 10.89
C LEU A 84 -3.77 -17.13 11.80
N THR A 85 -4.42 -15.97 11.92
CA THR A 85 -5.53 -15.76 12.85
C THR A 85 -6.91 -15.82 12.19
N SER A 86 -7.00 -15.77 10.86
CA SER A 86 -8.26 -15.76 10.11
C SER A 86 -8.24 -16.76 8.95
N ARG A 87 -9.44 -17.14 8.49
CA ARG A 87 -9.65 -17.94 7.28
C ARG A 87 -10.72 -17.32 6.40
N PHE A 88 -10.54 -17.39 5.08
CA PHE A 88 -11.56 -16.95 4.14
C PHE A 88 -12.63 -18.04 3.96
N VAL A 89 -13.89 -17.65 4.09
CA VAL A 89 -15.06 -18.48 3.83
C VAL A 89 -15.86 -17.84 2.71
N ARG A 90 -16.07 -18.58 1.61
CA ARG A 90 -16.81 -18.09 0.44
C ARG A 90 -18.22 -17.66 0.86
N GLY A 91 -18.61 -16.44 0.48
CA GLY A 91 -19.92 -15.85 0.83
C GLY A 91 -19.94 -15.10 2.16
N GLU A 92 -19.12 -15.50 3.12
CA GLU A 92 -19.04 -14.89 4.47
C GLU A 92 -17.84 -13.94 4.63
N GLY A 93 -16.82 -14.08 3.79
CA GLY A 93 -15.60 -13.29 3.85
C GLY A 93 -14.60 -13.87 4.85
N TRP A 94 -13.80 -13.01 5.46
CA TRP A 94 -12.77 -13.42 6.41
C TRP A 94 -13.34 -13.59 7.81
N LEU A 95 -13.14 -14.76 8.41
CA LEU A 95 -13.61 -15.10 9.75
C LEU A 95 -12.44 -15.44 10.67
N PRO A 96 -12.48 -15.01 11.95
CA PRO A 96 -11.45 -15.36 12.92
C PRO A 96 -11.49 -16.86 13.21
N THR A 97 -10.31 -17.44 13.42
CA THR A 97 -10.15 -18.86 13.78
C THR A 97 -10.07 -19.08 15.28
N GLY A 98 -9.80 -18.03 16.06
CA GLY A 98 -9.48 -18.12 17.48
C GLY A 98 -8.07 -18.64 17.77
N HIS A 99 -7.25 -18.86 16.74
CA HIS A 99 -5.86 -19.26 16.88
C HIS A 99 -4.99 -18.07 17.35
N HIS A 100 -4.17 -18.31 18.36
CA HIS A 100 -3.16 -17.39 18.86
C HIS A 100 -1.78 -17.98 18.53
N PRO A 101 -1.11 -17.52 17.46
CA PRO A 101 0.15 -18.11 17.02
C PRO A 101 1.29 -17.80 18.02
N THR A 102 2.18 -18.77 18.15
CA THR A 102 3.42 -18.66 18.92
C THR A 102 4.52 -17.94 18.13
N ALA A 103 5.53 -17.43 18.83
CA ALA A 103 6.74 -16.89 18.21
C ALA A 103 7.39 -17.87 17.23
N GLU A 104 7.44 -19.16 17.56
CA GLU A 104 8.00 -20.19 16.69
C GLU A 104 7.20 -20.34 15.38
N GLU A 105 5.87 -20.37 15.47
CA GLU A 105 4.97 -20.45 14.31
C GLU A 105 5.13 -19.22 13.40
N VAL A 106 5.14 -18.01 13.96
CA VAL A 106 5.31 -16.76 13.18
C VAL A 106 6.69 -16.70 12.53
N ASN A 107 7.74 -17.08 13.25
CA ASN A 107 9.11 -17.13 12.71
C ASN A 107 9.26 -18.18 11.61
N LEU A 108 8.52 -19.29 11.66
CA LEU A 108 8.48 -20.27 10.56
C LEU A 108 7.70 -19.71 9.36
N TRP A 109 6.52 -19.14 9.61
CA TRP A 109 5.68 -18.52 8.58
C TRP A 109 6.42 -17.43 7.82
N SER A 110 7.15 -16.55 8.52
CA SER A 110 7.86 -15.43 7.90
C SER A 110 8.97 -15.85 6.95
N ARG A 111 9.50 -17.08 7.08
CA ARG A 111 10.51 -17.66 6.19
C ARG A 111 9.94 -18.29 4.91
N GLN A 112 8.63 -18.57 4.87
CA GLN A 112 8.01 -19.38 3.82
C GLN A 112 7.17 -18.59 2.81
N GLY A 113 7.08 -17.26 2.94
CA GLY A 113 6.22 -16.41 2.09
C GLY A 113 6.68 -14.97 1.93
N LEU A 114 5.74 -14.04 1.76
CA LEU A 114 6.00 -12.59 1.65
C LEU A 114 6.56 -11.99 2.96
N GLY A 115 6.47 -12.72 4.07
CA GLY A 115 7.05 -12.35 5.36
C GLY A 115 6.39 -11.12 5.97
N HIS A 116 7.16 -10.40 6.77
CA HIS A 116 6.70 -9.17 7.41
C HIS A 116 6.86 -7.95 6.47
N ASP A 117 5.85 -7.08 6.46
CA ASP A 117 5.93 -5.78 5.79
C ASP A 117 6.53 -4.68 6.70
N ALA A 118 6.57 -3.45 6.18
CA ALA A 118 7.13 -2.32 6.93
C ALA A 118 6.32 -1.95 8.19
N ILE A 119 5.02 -2.24 8.22
CA ILE A 119 4.18 -1.99 9.39
C ILE A 119 4.52 -3.00 10.48
N ASN A 120 4.62 -4.29 10.12
CA ASN A 120 5.02 -5.34 11.04
C ASN A 120 6.41 -5.04 11.62
N ARG A 121 7.36 -4.59 10.77
CA ARG A 121 8.67 -4.10 11.22
C ARG A 121 8.53 -3.02 12.28
N TRP A 122 7.73 -1.98 12.01
CA TRP A 122 7.58 -0.84 12.92
C TRP A 122 7.07 -1.28 14.29
N ILE A 123 6.01 -2.10 14.33
CA ILE A 123 5.44 -2.64 15.58
C ILE A 123 6.49 -3.45 16.34
N CYS A 124 7.17 -4.40 15.69
CA CYS A 124 8.17 -5.23 16.35
C CYS A 124 9.37 -4.42 16.85
N VAL A 125 9.86 -3.46 16.06
CA VAL A 125 10.96 -2.56 16.44
C VAL A 125 10.58 -1.74 17.67
N GLU A 126 9.37 -1.17 17.68
CA GLU A 126 8.87 -0.42 18.82
C GLU A 126 8.77 -1.29 20.08
N THR A 127 8.15 -2.47 19.97
CA THR A 127 8.04 -3.42 21.09
C THR A 127 9.41 -3.82 21.64
N ARG A 128 10.35 -4.18 20.76
CA ARG A 128 11.72 -4.55 21.15
C ARG A 128 12.47 -3.39 21.81
N ALA A 129 12.42 -2.20 21.21
CA ALA A 129 13.11 -1.03 21.72
C ALA A 129 12.54 -0.58 23.07
N LYS A 130 11.21 -0.64 23.26
CA LYS A 130 10.56 -0.37 24.56
C LYS A 130 11.00 -1.39 25.62
N ARG A 131 10.98 -2.69 25.29
CA ARG A 131 11.44 -3.76 26.18
C ARG A 131 12.90 -3.58 26.61
N LEU A 132 13.75 -3.09 25.70
CA LEU A 132 15.17 -2.82 25.96
C LEU A 132 15.43 -1.43 26.58
N GLY A 133 14.42 -0.59 26.76
CA GLY A 133 14.57 0.77 27.30
C GLY A 133 15.33 1.72 26.37
N THR A 134 15.35 1.45 25.06
CA THR A 134 16.08 2.22 24.05
C THR A 134 15.19 3.04 23.12
N TRP A 135 13.86 2.83 23.21
CA TRP A 135 12.87 3.54 22.39
C TRP A 135 13.02 5.06 22.48
N GLY A 136 13.12 5.71 21.34
CA GLY A 136 13.10 7.16 21.29
C GLY A 136 13.38 7.75 19.91
N SER A 137 13.09 9.04 19.81
CA SER A 137 13.18 9.80 18.56
C SER A 137 14.56 10.43 18.36
N CYS A 138 14.90 10.68 17.10
CA CYS A 138 16.08 11.42 16.70
C CYS A 138 16.02 12.84 17.27
N GLU A 139 17.07 13.29 17.95
CA GLU A 139 17.10 14.64 18.54
C GLU A 139 17.01 15.76 17.51
N ARG A 140 17.53 15.53 16.29
CA ARG A 140 17.59 16.54 15.23
C ARG A 140 16.25 16.78 14.54
N CYS A 141 15.55 15.72 14.14
CA CYS A 141 14.28 15.82 13.44
C CYS A 141 13.08 15.53 14.35
N GLN A 142 13.31 15.20 15.62
CA GLN A 142 12.28 14.94 16.62
C GLN A 142 11.27 13.84 16.22
N GLY A 143 11.71 12.83 15.47
CA GLY A 143 10.83 11.73 15.01
C GLY A 143 10.39 11.82 13.55
N GLU A 144 10.52 12.99 12.92
CA GLU A 144 9.93 13.24 11.59
C GLU A 144 10.63 12.50 10.45
N GLY A 145 11.87 12.01 10.66
CA GLY A 145 12.69 11.43 9.60
C GLY A 145 13.19 12.45 8.55
N GLU A 146 12.68 13.67 8.56
CA GLU A 146 13.03 14.70 7.60
C GLU A 146 13.34 16.04 8.26
N VAL A 147 14.01 16.92 7.51
CA VAL A 147 14.33 18.28 7.94
C VAL A 147 13.91 19.25 6.84
N TRP A 148 13.07 20.19 7.24
CA TRP A 148 12.54 21.24 6.38
C TRP A 148 13.48 22.44 6.33
N THR A 149 13.59 23.10 5.17
CA THR A 149 14.38 24.33 5.04
C THR A 149 13.85 25.47 5.91
N SER A 150 12.54 25.47 6.20
CA SER A 150 11.91 26.36 7.19
C SER A 150 10.58 25.79 7.71
N PRO A 151 10.13 26.21 8.91
CA PRO A 151 8.80 25.83 9.42
C PRO A 151 7.65 26.28 8.50
N GLU A 152 7.80 27.39 7.79
CA GLU A 152 6.80 27.87 6.83
C GLU A 152 6.62 26.90 5.65
N MET A 153 7.71 26.31 5.13
CA MET A 153 7.60 25.33 4.05
C MET A 153 6.95 24.03 4.53
N LYS A 154 7.25 23.62 5.78
CA LYS A 154 6.56 22.49 6.42
C LYS A 154 5.07 22.76 6.50
N GLN A 155 4.67 23.91 7.03
CA GLN A 155 3.26 24.28 7.14
C GLN A 155 2.56 24.31 5.77
N LYS A 156 3.20 24.89 4.74
CA LYS A 156 2.65 24.89 3.37
C LYS A 156 2.47 23.49 2.81
N SER A 157 3.39 22.57 3.13
CA SER A 157 3.29 21.17 2.75
C SER A 157 2.15 20.46 3.47
N GLU A 158 2.03 20.65 4.78
CA GLU A 158 0.99 20.05 5.61
C GLU A 158 -0.41 20.58 5.27
N SER A 159 -0.51 21.84 4.86
CA SER A 159 -1.77 22.46 4.44
C SER A 159 -2.08 22.25 2.95
N TRP A 160 -1.22 21.56 2.21
CA TRP A 160 -1.48 21.29 0.80
C TRP A 160 -2.54 20.21 0.67
N GLU A 161 -3.53 20.47 -0.17
CA GLU A 161 -4.58 19.52 -0.51
C GLU A 161 -4.41 19.06 -1.95
N ARG A 162 -4.65 17.76 -2.16
CA ARG A 162 -4.67 17.18 -3.50
C ARG A 162 -5.82 17.76 -4.32
N GLU A 163 -5.59 17.93 -5.60
CA GLU A 163 -6.59 18.36 -6.57
C GLU A 163 -6.85 17.23 -7.56
N GLU A 164 -8.12 16.84 -7.70
CA GLU A 164 -8.54 15.87 -8.71
C GLU A 164 -8.48 16.48 -10.12
N PRO A 165 -8.28 15.67 -11.18
CA PRO A 165 -8.45 16.16 -12.55
C PRO A 165 -9.88 16.72 -12.74
N PRO A 166 -10.08 17.65 -13.67
CA PRO A 166 -11.40 18.24 -13.91
C PRO A 166 -12.42 17.15 -14.25
N THR A 167 -13.64 17.28 -13.73
CA THR A 167 -14.74 16.38 -14.05
C THR A 167 -15.33 16.71 -15.42
N GLY A 168 -15.67 15.70 -16.21
CA GLY A 168 -16.38 15.86 -17.48
C GLY A 168 -17.05 14.57 -17.95
N GLU A 169 -17.53 14.54 -19.20
CA GLU A 169 -18.34 13.42 -19.70
C GLU A 169 -17.52 12.23 -20.22
N GLY A 170 -16.24 12.41 -20.50
CA GLY A 170 -15.36 11.37 -21.03
C GLY A 170 -15.03 10.27 -20.02
N TRP A 171 -14.71 9.09 -20.52
CA TRP A 171 -14.35 7.90 -19.76
C TRP A 171 -12.85 7.65 -19.90
N GLN A 172 -12.15 7.54 -18.79
CA GLN A 172 -10.71 7.29 -18.79
C GLN A 172 -10.31 6.35 -17.64
N THR A 173 -9.43 5.39 -17.93
CA THR A 173 -8.82 4.54 -16.91
C THR A 173 -7.61 5.21 -16.30
N TRP A 174 -7.52 5.15 -14.97
CA TRP A 174 -6.49 5.73 -14.13
C TRP A 174 -5.88 4.69 -13.19
N GLU A 175 -4.65 4.94 -12.76
CA GLU A 175 -4.00 4.14 -11.73
C GLU A 175 -4.29 4.71 -10.34
N THR A 176 -4.62 3.84 -9.38
CA THR A 176 -4.83 4.25 -7.99
C THR A 176 -3.55 4.10 -7.17
N VAL A 177 -3.19 5.18 -6.48
CA VAL A 177 -2.12 5.30 -5.47
C VAL A 177 -0.79 4.61 -5.80
N SER A 178 0.08 5.38 -6.44
CA SER A 178 1.56 5.39 -6.45
C SER A 178 2.00 6.31 -7.58
N GLU A 179 1.19 6.34 -8.65
CA GLU A 179 1.43 7.16 -9.85
C GLU A 179 0.28 8.11 -10.18
N GLY A 180 -1.00 7.78 -9.90
CA GLY A 180 -2.11 8.73 -10.08
C GLY A 180 -2.15 9.32 -11.50
N SER A 181 -2.01 8.45 -12.49
CA SER A 181 -1.81 8.78 -13.90
C SER A 181 -2.96 8.22 -14.75
N PRO A 182 -3.32 8.86 -15.88
CA PRO A 182 -4.20 8.25 -16.87
C PRO A 182 -3.43 7.19 -17.67
N VAL A 183 -4.03 6.02 -17.84
CA VAL A 183 -3.44 4.90 -18.61
C VAL A 183 -4.14 4.65 -19.94
N SER A 184 -5.32 5.25 -20.14
CA SER A 184 -6.06 5.19 -21.39
C SER A 184 -6.26 6.58 -21.99
N PRO A 185 -6.51 6.69 -23.31
CA PRO A 185 -7.16 7.87 -23.89
C PRO A 185 -8.52 8.15 -23.23
N VAL A 186 -9.08 9.32 -23.52
CA VAL A 186 -10.46 9.67 -23.13
C VAL A 186 -11.42 9.16 -24.19
N PHE A 187 -12.47 8.47 -23.76
CA PHE A 187 -13.53 7.94 -24.64
C PHE A 187 -14.86 8.63 -24.38
N ALA A 188 -15.72 8.74 -25.39
CA ALA A 188 -17.02 9.38 -25.22
C ALA A 188 -18.01 8.49 -24.45
N THR A 189 -17.83 7.18 -24.55
CA THR A 189 -18.72 6.19 -23.94
C THR A 189 -17.95 5.12 -23.19
N SER A 190 -18.63 4.45 -22.26
CA SER A 190 -18.10 3.27 -21.56
C SER A 190 -17.81 2.12 -22.53
N ASP A 191 -18.59 1.99 -23.60
CA ASP A 191 -18.45 0.90 -24.58
C ASP A 191 -17.18 1.07 -25.42
N GLU A 192 -16.84 2.30 -25.79
CA GLU A 192 -15.58 2.64 -26.46
C GLU A 192 -14.38 2.32 -25.56
N LEU A 193 -14.46 2.66 -24.26
CA LEU A 193 -13.43 2.31 -23.29
C LEU A 193 -13.30 0.78 -23.16
N ALA A 194 -14.42 0.05 -23.04
CA ALA A 194 -14.43 -1.40 -22.95
C ALA A 194 -13.79 -2.04 -24.19
N ALA A 195 -14.13 -1.58 -25.38
CA ALA A 195 -13.53 -2.06 -26.64
C ALA A 195 -12.03 -1.79 -26.68
N TRP A 196 -11.59 -0.62 -26.21
CA TRP A 196 -10.16 -0.32 -26.12
C TRP A 196 -9.43 -1.24 -25.14
N LEU A 197 -10.02 -1.52 -23.97
CA LEU A 197 -9.46 -2.45 -22.98
C LEU A 197 -9.31 -3.86 -23.56
N VAL A 198 -10.31 -4.36 -24.29
CA VAL A 198 -10.21 -5.63 -25.01
C VAL A 198 -9.07 -5.59 -26.03
N GLY A 199 -8.92 -4.46 -26.74
CA GLY A 199 -7.78 -4.22 -27.63
C GLY A 199 -6.42 -4.18 -26.94
N GLN A 200 -6.35 -3.89 -25.64
CA GLN A 200 -5.14 -3.98 -24.82
C GLN A 200 -4.85 -5.41 -24.31
N GLY A 201 -5.72 -6.37 -24.62
CA GLY A 201 -5.55 -7.78 -24.25
C GLY A 201 -6.33 -8.22 -23.01
N TYR A 202 -7.20 -7.37 -22.46
CA TYR A 202 -8.14 -7.79 -21.43
C TYR A 202 -9.29 -8.63 -22.01
N SER A 203 -9.86 -9.50 -21.19
CA SER A 203 -11.04 -10.27 -21.55
C SER A 203 -12.27 -9.36 -21.64
N GLU A 204 -13.23 -9.71 -22.51
CA GLU A 204 -14.52 -9.00 -22.59
C GLU A 204 -15.24 -8.98 -21.23
N ALA A 205 -15.19 -10.11 -20.51
CA ALA A 205 -15.75 -10.22 -19.18
C ALA A 205 -15.05 -9.31 -18.16
N GLY A 206 -13.71 -9.24 -18.19
CA GLY A 206 -12.92 -8.36 -17.33
C GLY A 206 -13.19 -6.89 -17.60
N ALA A 207 -13.20 -6.48 -18.87
CA ALA A 207 -13.52 -5.12 -19.27
C ALA A 207 -14.94 -4.72 -18.83
N ALA A 208 -15.95 -5.53 -19.12
CA ALA A 208 -17.34 -5.26 -18.72
C ALA A 208 -17.51 -5.20 -17.19
N ALA A 209 -16.89 -6.14 -16.47
CA ALA A 209 -16.92 -6.16 -15.01
C ALA A 209 -16.24 -4.91 -14.42
N PHE A 210 -15.15 -4.44 -15.01
CA PHE A 210 -14.46 -3.23 -14.57
C PHE A 210 -15.25 -1.94 -14.86
N ILE A 211 -15.88 -1.82 -16.04
CA ILE A 211 -16.80 -0.72 -16.33
C ILE A 211 -17.91 -0.63 -15.27
N LYS A 212 -18.48 -1.77 -14.87
CA LYS A 212 -19.51 -1.83 -13.81
C LYS A 212 -18.93 -1.48 -12.42
N ALA A 213 -17.73 -1.95 -12.11
CA ALA A 213 -17.08 -1.73 -10.81
C ALA A 213 -16.60 -0.29 -10.62
N ALA A 214 -16.17 0.36 -11.70
CA ALA A 214 -15.43 1.63 -11.74
C ALA A 214 -14.11 1.65 -10.93
N TRP A 215 -13.77 0.58 -10.20
CA TRP A 215 -12.53 0.41 -9.48
C TRP A 215 -12.21 -1.07 -9.28
N VAL A 216 -10.93 -1.43 -9.37
CA VAL A 216 -10.41 -2.77 -9.05
C VAL A 216 -9.00 -2.72 -8.45
N PRO A 217 -8.64 -3.64 -7.54
CA PRO A 217 -7.27 -3.78 -7.06
C PRO A 217 -6.37 -4.35 -8.14
N SER A 218 -5.06 -4.11 -8.00
CA SER A 218 -4.03 -4.62 -8.91
C SER A 218 -3.89 -6.14 -8.93
N MET A 219 -4.40 -6.84 -7.90
CA MET A 219 -4.27 -8.28 -7.78
C MET A 219 -5.29 -8.86 -6.80
N VAL A 220 -5.85 -10.02 -7.11
CA VAL A 220 -6.73 -10.81 -6.23
C VAL A 220 -6.33 -12.27 -6.32
N SER A 221 -6.19 -12.95 -5.18
CA SER A 221 -6.01 -14.40 -5.13
C SER A 221 -7.30 -15.05 -4.64
N VAL A 222 -7.84 -15.99 -5.41
CA VAL A 222 -9.03 -16.78 -5.06
C VAL A 222 -8.70 -18.25 -5.25
N GLU A 223 -8.83 -19.05 -4.19
CA GLU A 223 -8.61 -20.52 -4.22
C GLU A 223 -7.23 -20.92 -4.80
N GLY A 224 -6.20 -20.11 -4.58
CA GLY A 224 -4.84 -20.34 -5.08
C GLY A 224 -4.60 -19.89 -6.53
N GLN A 225 -5.63 -19.39 -7.22
CA GLN A 225 -5.50 -18.77 -8.53
C GLN A 225 -5.34 -17.25 -8.40
N LEU A 226 -4.37 -16.70 -9.14
CA LEU A 226 -4.05 -15.29 -9.13
C LEU A 226 -4.67 -14.56 -10.32
N TYR A 227 -5.42 -13.50 -10.03
CA TYR A 227 -5.97 -12.55 -10.98
C TYR A 227 -5.22 -11.23 -10.84
N ARG A 228 -4.94 -10.55 -11.95
CA ARG A 228 -4.09 -9.35 -12.00
C ARG A 228 -4.77 -8.23 -12.76
N ASP A 229 -4.50 -7.00 -12.35
CA ASP A 229 -5.01 -5.78 -12.97
C ASP A 229 -6.54 -5.85 -13.16
N ILE A 230 -7.06 -5.37 -14.29
CA ILE A 230 -8.49 -5.36 -14.65
C ILE A 230 -9.15 -6.74 -14.61
N GLU A 231 -8.43 -7.84 -14.82
CA GLU A 231 -9.01 -9.19 -14.71
C GLU A 231 -9.50 -9.52 -13.30
N SER A 232 -8.98 -8.82 -12.28
CA SER A 232 -9.47 -8.92 -10.90
C SER A 232 -10.96 -8.58 -10.78
N ALA A 233 -11.52 -7.79 -11.71
CA ALA A 233 -12.95 -7.45 -11.74
C ALA A 233 -13.85 -8.70 -11.83
N THR A 234 -13.38 -9.76 -12.49
CA THR A 234 -14.18 -10.95 -12.81
C THR A 234 -14.51 -11.80 -11.58
N VAL A 235 -13.73 -11.66 -10.51
CA VAL A 235 -13.90 -12.41 -9.26
C VAL A 235 -14.41 -11.57 -8.10
N LEU A 236 -14.35 -10.23 -8.19
CA LEU A 236 -14.84 -9.34 -7.15
C LEU A 236 -16.36 -9.10 -7.23
N ASN A 237 -16.93 -9.14 -8.44
CA ASN A 237 -18.32 -8.76 -8.70
C ASN A 237 -19.31 -9.93 -8.84
N GLN A 238 -18.95 -11.15 -8.41
CA GLN A 238 -19.85 -12.33 -8.48
C GLN A 238 -20.86 -12.42 -7.32
N LYS A 239 -21.22 -11.30 -6.67
CA LYS A 239 -22.41 -11.25 -5.82
C LYS A 239 -23.58 -10.83 -6.69
N GLU A 240 -24.35 -11.83 -7.11
CA GLU A 240 -25.72 -11.82 -7.67
C GLU A 240 -25.77 -12.76 -8.89
N ASP A 241 -26.01 -14.04 -8.62
CA ASP A 241 -26.76 -14.99 -9.46
C ASP A 241 -26.68 -16.37 -8.78
N GLY A 242 -27.43 -16.54 -7.69
CA GLY A 242 -27.42 -17.81 -6.95
C GLY A 242 -28.07 -17.79 -5.58
N SER A 243 -29.36 -17.45 -5.52
CA SER A 243 -30.32 -17.92 -4.50
C SER A 243 -31.73 -17.78 -5.05
#